data_AF-A0A258C7I4-F1
#
_entry.id   AF-A0A258C7I4-F1
#
_cell.length_a   1.000
_cell.length_b   1.000
_cell.length_c   1.000
_cell.angle_alpha   90.00
_cell.angle_beta   90.00
_cell.angle_gamma   90.00
#
_symmetry.space_group_name_H-M   'P 1'
#
loop_
_entity.id
_entity.type
_entity.pdbx_description
1 polymer ?
#
loop_
_entity_poly.entity_id
_entity_poly.type
_entity_poly.pdbx_seq_one_letter_code
_entity_poly.pdbx_strand_id
1 'polypeptide(L)' 'MTSFWSWYITLLSLGTIAALVWLLLATRKGQRHESTEETVGHSYDGIEEYDNPLPK' A
#
# COMPACT_ATOMS: atom_id res chain seq x y z
N MET A 1 23.28 10.82 -22.17
CA MET A 1 22.93 11.06 -20.75
C MET A 1 24.22 11.08 -19.93
N THR A 2 24.42 12.04 -19.03
CA THR A 2 25.61 12.05 -18.15
C THR A 2 25.48 10.96 -17.09
N SER A 3 26.60 10.43 -16.58
CA SER A 3 26.61 9.41 -15.52
C SER A 3 25.82 9.82 -14.28
N PHE A 4 25.87 11.10 -13.88
CA PHE A 4 25.08 11.61 -12.76
C PHE A 4 23.57 11.40 -12.97
N TRP A 5 23.01 11.95 -14.05
CA TRP A 5 21.59 11.82 -14.37
C TRP A 5 21.15 10.36 -14.53
N SER A 6 21.99 9.51 -15.11
CA SER A 6 21.69 8.08 -15.21
C SER A 6 21.52 7.45 -13.83
N TRP A 7 22.48 7.64 -12.92
CA TRP A 7 22.41 7.08 -11.57
C TRP A 7 21.29 7.68 -10.72
N TYR A 8 21.06 8.99 -10.83
CA TYR A 8 19.97 9.68 -10.14
C TYR A 8 18.62 9.04 -10.46
N ILE A 9 18.32 8.87 -11.76
CA ILE A 9 17.06 8.28 -12.21
C ILE A 9 16.97 6.82 -11.77
N THR A 10 18.03 6.04 -11.94
CA THR A 10 18.05 4.62 -11.56
C THR A 10 17.76 4.43 -10.07
N LEU A 11 18.44 5.17 -9.19
CA LEU A 11 18.29 5.03 -7.74
C LEU A 11 16.90 5.44 -7.27
N LEU A 12 16.35 6.56 -7.77
CA LEU A 12 15.00 6.99 -7.39
C LEU A 12 13.94 6.02 -7.91
N SER A 13 14.11 5.49 -9.12
CA SER A 13 13.14 4.54 -9.69
C SER A 13 13.13 3.23 -8.89
N LEU A 14 14.30 2.65 -8.64
CA LEU A 14 14.41 1.42 -7.85
C LEU A 14 13.99 1.63 -6.39
N GLY A 15 14.35 2.78 -5.80
CA GLY A 15 13.92 3.15 -4.46
C GLY A 15 12.40 3.27 -4.36
N THR A 16 11.75 3.87 -5.35
CA THR A 16 10.28 3.98 -5.40
C THR A 16 9.63 2.61 -5.53
N ILE A 17 10.15 1.75 -6.41
CA ILE A 17 9.65 0.37 -6.56
C ILE A 17 9.80 -0.39 -5.23
N ALA A 18 10.97 -0.32 -4.59
CA ALA A 18 11.21 -0.95 -3.31
C ALA A 18 10.26 -0.42 -2.22
N ALA A 19 10.01 0.90 -2.19
CA ALA A 19 9.08 1.51 -1.26
C ALA A 19 7.63 1.05 -1.49
N LEU A 20 7.19 0.91 -2.75
CA LEU A 20 5.87 0.41 -3.08
C LEU A 20 5.71 -1.07 -2.70
N VAL A 21 6.72 -1.90 -2.97
CA VAL A 21 6.74 -3.31 -2.53
C VAL A 21 6.66 -3.40 -1.02
N TRP A 22 7.46 -2.60 -0.30
CA TRP A 22 7.42 -2.54 1.15
C TRP A 22 6.05 -2.08 1.68
N LEU A 23 5.46 -1.03 1.09
CA LEU A 23 4.15 -0.53 1.46
C LEU A 23 3.08 -1.62 1.33
N LEU A 24 3.05 -2.33 0.20
CA LEU A 24 2.11 -3.43 -0.03
C LEU A 24 2.29 -4.56 1.00
N LEU A 25 3.52 -4.96 1.32
CA LEU A 25 3.77 -6.01 2.30
C LEU A 25 3.41 -5.55 3.72
N ALA A 26 3.69 -4.29 4.06
CA ALA A 26 3.38 -3.71 5.35
C ALA A 26 1.86 -3.62 5.58
N THR A 27 1.10 -3.13 4.60
CA THR A 27 -0.38 -3.08 4.68
C THR A 27 -0.99 -4.48 4.71
N ARG A 28 -0.44 -5.43 3.96
CA ARG A 28 -0.90 -6.84 3.98
C ARG A 28 -0.66 -7.56 5.30
N LYS A 29 0.25 -7.10 6.15
CA LYS A 29 0.57 -7.77 7.42
C LYS A 29 -0.50 -7.56 8.49
N GLY A 30 -1.20 -6.41 8.46
CA GLY A 30 -2.17 -6.01 9.49
C GLY A 30 -3.62 -6.33 9.18
N GLN A 31 -3.93 -6.82 7.97
CA GLN A 31 -5.30 -7.09 7.53
C GLN A 31 -5.87 -8.40 8.11
N ARG A 32 -7.21 -8.53 8.06
CA ARG A 32 -7.91 -9.79 8.36
C ARG A 32 -7.54 -10.91 7.38
N HIS A 33 -7.78 -12.16 7.76
CA HIS A 33 -7.42 -13.31 6.92
C HIS A 33 -8.47 -13.65 5.86
N GLU A 34 -9.73 -13.32 6.16
CA GLU A 34 -10.89 -13.59 5.33
C GLU A 34 -11.73 -12.31 5.16
N SER A 35 -12.55 -12.27 4.12
CA SER A 35 -13.51 -11.20 3.93
C SER A 35 -14.60 -11.25 5.00
N THR A 36 -15.08 -10.08 5.40
CA THR A 36 -16.07 -9.87 6.44
C THR A 36 -16.99 -8.70 6.08
N GLU A 37 -18.18 -8.69 6.68
CA GLU A 37 -19.14 -7.58 6.63
C GLU A 37 -18.95 -6.61 7.82
N GLU A 38 -17.93 -6.83 8.67
CA GLU A 38 -17.61 -5.94 9.79
C GLU A 38 -16.98 -4.62 9.34
N THR A 39 -17.41 -3.52 9.96
CA THR A 39 -16.90 -2.16 9.70
C THR A 39 -15.89 -1.71 10.76
N VAL A 40 -15.14 -0.63 10.48
CA VAL A 40 -14.09 -0.08 11.37
C VAL A 40 -14.62 0.64 12.63
N GLY A 41 -15.95 0.77 12.79
CA GLY A 41 -16.57 1.40 13.97
C GLY A 41 -16.63 2.93 13.95
N HIS A 42 -16.33 3.55 12.80
CA HIS A 42 -16.48 4.99 12.57
C HIS A 42 -17.31 5.25 11.31
N SER A 43 -18.13 6.30 11.35
CA SER A 43 -18.95 6.75 10.22
C SER A 43 -18.56 8.16 9.81
N TYR A 44 -18.47 8.38 8.50
CA TYR A 44 -18.21 9.68 7.90
C TYR A 44 -19.29 9.95 6.85
N ASP A 45 -20.12 10.97 7.08
CA ASP A 45 -21.23 11.33 6.18
C ASP A 45 -22.21 10.16 5.89
N GLY A 46 -22.50 9.35 6.91
CA GLY A 46 -23.36 8.17 6.78
C GLY A 46 -22.72 6.99 6.01
N ILE A 47 -21.45 7.11 5.62
CA ILE A 47 -20.66 6.03 5.02
C ILE A 47 -19.85 5.33 6.12
N GLU A 48 -19.81 4.01 6.07
CA GLU A 48 -18.98 3.16 6.93
C GLU A 48 -18.07 2.31 6.06
N GLU A 49 -16.86 2.03 6.56
CA GLU A 49 -15.83 1.29 5.82
C GLU A 49 -15.71 -0.14 6.33
N TYR A 50 -15.78 -1.11 5.42
CA TYR A 50 -15.50 -2.52 5.72
C TYR A 50 -14.00 -2.74 5.94
N ASP A 51 -13.67 -3.47 7.01
CA ASP A 51 -12.27 -3.83 7.29
C ASP A 51 -11.93 -5.20 6.67
N ASN A 52 -11.90 -5.18 5.34
CA ASN A 52 -11.63 -6.33 4.47
C ASN A 52 -10.15 -6.41 4.08
N PRO A 53 -9.59 -7.62 3.87
CA PRO A 53 -8.27 -7.76 3.30
C PRO A 53 -8.21 -7.37 1.82
N LEU A 54 -7.01 -7.02 1.38
CA LEU A 54 -6.65 -6.89 -0.03
C LEU A 54 -6.91 -8.22 -0.77
N PRO A 55 -7.39 -8.17 -2.02
CA PRO A 55 -7.65 -9.36 -2.82
C PRO A 55 -6.37 -10.15 -3.11
N LYS A 56 -6.52 -11.47 -3.27
CA LYS A 56 -5.43 -12.41 -3.61
C LYS A 56 -5.18 -12.47 -5.11
#